data_AF-A0A1B6JSS2-F1
#
_entry.id   AF-A0A1B6JSS2-F1
#
_cell.length_a   1.000
_cell.length_b   1.000
_cell.length_c   1.000
_cell.angle_alpha   90.00
_cell.angle_beta   90.00
_cell.angle_gamma   90.00
#
_symmetry.space_group_name_H-M   'P 1'
#
loop_
_entity.id
_entity.type
_entity.pdbx_description
1 polymer ?
#
loop_
_entity_poly.entity_id
_entity_poly.type
_entity_poly.pdbx_seq_one_letter_code
_entity_poly.pdbx_strand_id
1 'polypeptide(L)'
;MNKSSEQQLLDDIKILFPDFKCTVQDLRTPTEEFVTNFYSYWLQEFEVDITNVSQIQFSQMTVIGSYQDAYSGAIPRINLLMSIKAFDVVQDFGMLDIISPTPKRTQGIIKAFIDFYQWSDYRMCALMDKKKELNERKEKLRKMMKEREDLKANMNTIIKTIAQIQDVKKQLEDEALTLQKRVSELNSEKQIAKSKTDDSTEKLKEKEIALQKLNREELQISNKVKELSNLVVDSPTTVISDLESLRKKHEEMKELSETKRDMVETRMQMQSKLHKEYEDQQLRAEQLSELVKLIDQQRELLKVVQITD
;
A
#
# COMPACT_ATOMS: atom_id res chain seq x y z
N MET A 1 -20.66 -101.89 -23.48
CA MET A 1 -22.12 -101.95 -23.26
C MET A 1 -22.71 -100.65 -23.79
N ASN A 2 -23.52 -100.70 -24.86
CA ASN A 2 -24.21 -99.51 -25.36
C ASN A 2 -25.25 -99.08 -24.33
N LYS A 3 -25.08 -97.87 -23.76
CA LYS A 3 -26.09 -97.26 -22.89
C LYS A 3 -27.37 -97.02 -23.72
N SER A 4 -28.53 -97.15 -23.09
CA SER A 4 -29.81 -96.75 -23.70
C SER A 4 -29.79 -95.24 -23.98
N SER A 5 -30.47 -94.79 -25.04
CA SER A 5 -30.51 -93.37 -25.43
C SER A 5 -30.96 -92.46 -24.29
N GLU A 6 -31.86 -92.93 -23.42
CA GLU A 6 -32.38 -92.20 -22.26
C GLU A 6 -31.35 -92.09 -21.13
N GLN A 7 -30.50 -93.12 -20.97
CA GLN A 7 -29.45 -93.07 -19.95
C GLN A 7 -28.36 -92.08 -20.36
N GLN A 8 -28.03 -92.02 -21.65
CA GLN A 8 -27.11 -91.02 -22.16
C GLN A 8 -27.66 -89.60 -21.98
N LEU A 9 -28.92 -89.37 -22.34
CA LEU A 9 -29.57 -88.07 -22.14
C LEU A 9 -29.62 -87.66 -20.67
N LEU A 10 -29.89 -88.60 -19.75
CA LEU A 10 -29.85 -88.33 -18.32
C LEU A 10 -28.43 -87.94 -17.85
N ASP A 11 -27.42 -88.64 -18.34
CA ASP A 11 -26.02 -88.33 -18.01
C ASP A 11 -25.67 -86.92 -18.50
N ASP A 12 -26.10 -86.54 -19.72
CA ASP A 12 -25.89 -85.20 -20.28
C ASP A 12 -26.60 -84.11 -19.45
N ILE A 13 -27.86 -84.34 -19.03
CA ILE A 13 -28.59 -83.43 -18.13
C ILE A 13 -27.82 -83.24 -16.82
N LYS A 14 -27.30 -84.31 -16.21
CA LYS A 14 -26.58 -84.21 -14.93
C LYS A 14 -25.25 -83.49 -15.04
N ILE A 15 -24.59 -83.58 -16.20
CA ILE A 15 -23.33 -82.89 -16.44
C ILE A 15 -23.57 -81.38 -16.56
N LEU A 16 -24.61 -80.98 -17.30
CA LEU A 16 -24.89 -79.57 -17.58
C LEU A 16 -25.71 -78.89 -16.47
N PHE A 17 -26.63 -79.62 -15.85
CA PHE A 17 -27.57 -79.12 -14.85
C PHE A 17 -27.49 -80.00 -13.58
N PRO A 18 -26.38 -79.92 -12.82
CA PRO A 18 -26.12 -80.83 -11.71
C PRO A 18 -27.16 -80.75 -10.58
N ASP A 19 -27.77 -79.57 -10.39
CA ASP A 19 -28.78 -79.35 -9.35
C ASP A 19 -30.20 -79.74 -9.81
N PHE A 20 -30.40 -80.01 -11.10
CA PHE A 20 -31.69 -80.45 -11.62
C PHE A 20 -31.94 -81.92 -11.31
N LYS A 21 -33.03 -82.20 -10.59
CA LYS A 21 -33.42 -83.56 -10.22
C LYS A 21 -34.14 -84.24 -11.38
N CYS A 22 -33.46 -85.21 -11.99
CA CYS A 22 -34.00 -86.03 -13.08
C CYS A 22 -33.68 -87.50 -12.87
N THR A 23 -34.63 -88.37 -13.20
CA THR A 23 -34.48 -89.82 -13.25
C THR A 23 -34.75 -90.35 -14.65
N VAL A 24 -34.29 -91.58 -14.94
CA VAL A 24 -34.60 -92.24 -16.22
C VAL A 24 -36.12 -92.42 -16.40
N GLN A 25 -36.86 -92.57 -15.30
CA GLN A 25 -38.30 -92.73 -15.36
C GLN A 25 -39.00 -91.46 -15.85
N ASP A 26 -38.50 -90.28 -15.46
CA ASP A 26 -39.04 -88.99 -15.93
C ASP A 26 -38.91 -88.83 -17.45
N LEU A 27 -37.85 -89.40 -18.04
CA LEU A 27 -37.65 -89.41 -19.49
C LEU A 27 -38.50 -90.47 -20.22
N ARG A 28 -38.80 -91.59 -19.55
CA ARG A 28 -39.61 -92.68 -20.11
C ARG A 28 -41.11 -92.41 -20.02
N THR A 29 -41.54 -91.71 -18.98
CA THR A 29 -42.93 -91.32 -18.73
C THR A 29 -42.95 -89.88 -18.24
N PRO A 30 -42.75 -88.89 -19.14
CA PRO A 30 -42.71 -87.49 -18.75
C PRO A 30 -44.06 -87.05 -18.22
N THR A 31 -44.04 -86.32 -17.10
CA THR A 31 -45.22 -85.65 -16.54
C THR A 31 -45.18 -84.17 -16.91
N GLU A 32 -46.34 -83.51 -16.90
CA GLU A 32 -46.43 -82.06 -17.09
C GLU A 32 -45.53 -81.31 -16.09
N GLU A 33 -45.54 -81.73 -14.82
CA GLU A 33 -44.71 -81.14 -13.78
C GLU A 33 -43.23 -81.27 -14.09
N PHE A 34 -42.78 -82.45 -14.53
CA PHE A 34 -41.39 -82.68 -14.90
C PHE A 34 -40.94 -81.76 -16.04
N VAL A 35 -41.69 -81.71 -17.15
CA VAL A 35 -41.30 -80.89 -18.30
C VAL A 35 -41.38 -79.39 -17.98
N THR A 36 -42.39 -78.96 -17.21
CA THR A 36 -42.52 -77.58 -16.74
C THR A 36 -41.31 -77.18 -15.90
N ASN A 37 -40.89 -78.03 -14.97
CA ASN A 37 -39.71 -77.79 -14.14
C ASN A 37 -38.42 -77.77 -14.97
N PHE A 38 -38.25 -78.73 -15.90
CA PHE A 38 -37.07 -78.76 -16.76
C PHE A 38 -36.96 -77.51 -17.64
N TYR A 39 -38.04 -77.14 -18.33
CA TYR A 39 -38.01 -75.96 -19.20
C TYR A 39 -37.85 -74.67 -18.42
N SER A 40 -38.46 -74.56 -17.24
CA SER A 40 -38.26 -73.41 -16.37
C SER A 40 -36.80 -73.32 -15.90
N TYR A 41 -36.21 -74.44 -15.49
CA TYR A 41 -34.81 -74.51 -15.11
C TYR A 41 -33.90 -74.09 -16.27
N TRP A 42 -34.12 -74.63 -17.46
CA TRP A 42 -33.36 -74.27 -18.65
C TRP A 42 -33.47 -72.77 -19.00
N LEU A 43 -34.66 -72.17 -18.86
CA LEU A 43 -34.85 -70.73 -19.06
C LEU A 43 -34.09 -69.89 -18.01
N GLN A 44 -33.97 -70.34 -16.76
CA GLN A 44 -33.20 -69.64 -15.72
C GLN A 44 -31.72 -69.51 -16.06
N GLU A 45 -31.15 -70.51 -16.73
CA GLU A 45 -29.77 -70.48 -17.19
C GLU A 45 -29.50 -69.33 -18.18
N PHE A 46 -30.54 -68.85 -18.87
CA PHE A 46 -30.48 -67.68 -19.75
C PHE A 46 -31.01 -66.40 -19.09
N GLU A 47 -30.99 -66.35 -17.76
CA GLU A 47 -31.42 -65.21 -16.93
C GLU A 47 -32.89 -64.79 -17.15
N VAL A 48 -33.75 -65.72 -17.61
CA VAL A 48 -35.19 -65.46 -17.72
C VAL A 48 -35.84 -65.54 -16.34
N ASP A 49 -36.56 -64.49 -15.97
CA ASP A 49 -37.28 -64.42 -14.69
C ASP A 49 -38.49 -65.37 -14.68
N ILE A 50 -38.30 -66.56 -14.11
CA ILE A 50 -39.34 -67.58 -14.00
C ILE A 50 -40.48 -67.18 -13.07
N THR A 51 -40.23 -66.28 -12.13
CA THR A 51 -41.30 -65.75 -11.26
C THR A 51 -42.32 -65.02 -12.12
N ASN A 52 -41.82 -64.21 -13.05
CA ASN A 52 -42.66 -63.50 -14.02
C ASN A 52 -43.36 -64.48 -14.99
N VAL A 53 -42.64 -65.47 -15.52
CA VAL A 53 -43.22 -66.50 -16.41
C VAL A 53 -44.35 -67.26 -15.70
N SER A 54 -44.17 -67.60 -14.44
CA SER A 54 -45.09 -68.44 -13.66
C SER A 54 -46.30 -67.68 -13.12
N GLN A 55 -46.38 -66.36 -13.33
CA GLN A 55 -47.44 -65.49 -12.80
C GLN A 55 -48.19 -64.77 -13.90
N ILE A 56 -49.45 -64.41 -13.60
CA ILE A 56 -50.24 -63.53 -14.46
C ILE A 56 -49.69 -62.12 -14.34
N GLN A 57 -49.32 -61.52 -15.47
CA GLN A 57 -48.76 -60.19 -15.52
C GLN A 57 -49.84 -59.11 -15.55
N PHE A 58 -49.51 -57.91 -15.06
CA PHE A 58 -50.46 -56.78 -15.02
C PHE A 58 -51.02 -56.43 -16.39
N SER A 59 -50.21 -56.51 -17.45
CA SER A 59 -50.64 -56.29 -18.84
C SER A 59 -51.63 -57.34 -19.34
N GLN A 60 -51.64 -58.53 -18.74
CA GLN A 60 -52.58 -59.60 -19.06
C GLN A 60 -53.86 -59.44 -18.23
N MET A 61 -53.75 -58.99 -16.97
CA MET A 61 -54.90 -58.71 -16.09
C MET A 61 -55.87 -57.70 -16.69
N THR A 62 -55.39 -56.72 -17.45
CA THR A 62 -56.29 -55.76 -18.15
C THR A 62 -57.17 -56.42 -19.21
N VAL A 63 -56.72 -57.52 -19.82
CA VAL A 63 -57.46 -58.29 -20.83
C VAL A 63 -58.39 -59.33 -20.19
N ILE A 64 -57.91 -59.98 -19.12
CA ILE A 64 -58.64 -61.04 -18.41
C ILE A 64 -59.71 -60.46 -17.47
N GLY A 65 -59.50 -59.23 -16.99
CA GLY A 65 -60.38 -58.54 -16.06
C GLY A 65 -60.60 -59.35 -14.79
N SER A 66 -61.87 -59.48 -14.39
CA SER A 66 -62.28 -60.18 -13.17
C SER A 66 -62.21 -61.70 -13.25
N TYR A 67 -61.85 -62.30 -14.39
CA TYR A 67 -61.83 -63.75 -14.59
C TYR A 67 -60.49 -64.40 -14.24
N GLN A 68 -59.67 -63.75 -13.39
CA GLN A 68 -58.31 -64.21 -13.07
C GLN A 68 -58.27 -65.67 -12.62
N ASP A 69 -59.20 -66.09 -11.77
CA ASP A 69 -59.24 -67.46 -11.24
C ASP A 69 -59.48 -68.51 -12.33
N ALA A 70 -60.31 -68.19 -13.34
CA ALA A 70 -60.63 -69.07 -14.44
C ALA A 70 -59.42 -69.35 -15.36
N TYR A 71 -58.46 -68.43 -15.41
CA TYR A 71 -57.27 -68.54 -16.25
C TYR A 71 -55.97 -68.77 -15.48
N SER A 72 -56.04 -68.85 -14.14
CA SER A 72 -54.90 -69.04 -13.24
C SER A 72 -54.00 -70.21 -13.62
N GLY A 73 -54.56 -71.31 -14.13
CA GLY A 73 -53.79 -72.44 -14.63
C GLY A 73 -53.30 -72.30 -16.08
N ALA A 74 -54.01 -71.56 -16.94
CA ALA A 74 -53.70 -71.52 -18.37
C ALA A 74 -52.58 -70.51 -18.70
N ILE A 75 -52.61 -69.34 -18.05
CA ILE A 75 -51.70 -68.24 -18.38
C ILE A 75 -50.24 -68.57 -18.08
N PRO A 76 -49.85 -69.14 -16.92
CA PRO A 76 -48.45 -69.50 -16.67
C PRO A 76 -47.90 -70.47 -17.73
N ARG A 77 -48.73 -71.41 -18.21
CA ARG A 77 -48.34 -72.35 -19.26
C ARG A 77 -48.17 -71.67 -20.62
N ILE A 78 -49.04 -70.69 -20.93
CA ILE A 78 -48.91 -69.87 -22.15
C ILE A 78 -47.65 -69.01 -22.07
N ASN A 79 -47.38 -68.40 -20.92
CA ASN A 79 -46.17 -67.62 -20.69
C ASN A 79 -44.93 -68.50 -20.90
N LEU A 80 -44.89 -69.69 -20.30
CA LEU A 80 -43.79 -70.64 -20.48
C LEU A 80 -43.61 -71.02 -21.95
N LEU A 81 -44.70 -71.34 -22.65
CA LEU A 81 -44.69 -71.64 -24.08
C LEU A 81 -44.08 -70.49 -24.91
N MET A 82 -44.53 -69.26 -24.65
CA MET A 82 -44.05 -68.08 -25.37
C MET A 82 -42.58 -67.77 -25.07
N SER A 83 -42.15 -67.93 -23.81
CA SER A 83 -40.76 -67.76 -23.40
C SER A 83 -39.84 -68.75 -24.10
N ILE A 84 -40.23 -70.02 -24.18
CA ILE A 84 -39.45 -71.05 -24.90
C ILE A 84 -39.40 -70.75 -26.40
N LYS A 85 -40.54 -70.40 -27.01
CA LYS A 85 -40.60 -70.08 -28.45
C LYS A 85 -39.72 -68.89 -28.84
N ALA A 86 -39.49 -67.95 -27.93
CA ALA A 86 -38.63 -66.81 -28.21
C ALA A 86 -37.17 -67.20 -28.52
N PHE A 87 -36.71 -68.36 -28.05
CA PHE A 87 -35.37 -68.87 -28.35
C PHE A 87 -35.29 -69.62 -29.70
N ASP A 88 -36.43 -69.96 -30.30
CA ASP A 88 -36.52 -70.67 -31.60
C ASP A 88 -35.65 -71.95 -31.69
N VAL A 89 -35.48 -72.66 -30.58
CA VAL A 89 -34.66 -73.89 -30.53
C VAL A 89 -35.38 -75.07 -31.20
N VAL A 90 -36.70 -75.12 -31.05
CA VAL A 90 -37.56 -76.17 -31.62
C VAL A 90 -38.74 -75.50 -32.33
N GLN A 91 -38.73 -75.54 -33.67
CA GLN A 91 -39.68 -74.81 -34.51
C GLN A 91 -41.15 -75.16 -34.25
N ASP A 92 -41.45 -76.42 -33.97
CA ASP A 92 -42.82 -76.92 -33.78
C ASP A 92 -43.22 -77.07 -32.31
N PHE A 93 -42.47 -76.47 -31.36
CA PHE A 93 -42.77 -76.55 -29.94
C PHE A 93 -44.18 -75.99 -29.64
N GLY A 94 -44.99 -76.75 -28.91
CA GLY A 94 -46.42 -76.47 -28.75
C GLY A 94 -46.93 -76.71 -27.33
N MET A 95 -48.19 -76.32 -27.10
CA MET A 95 -48.81 -76.46 -25.77
C MET A 95 -48.85 -77.92 -25.29
N LEU A 96 -49.03 -78.87 -26.21
CA LEU A 96 -49.04 -80.31 -25.89
C LEU A 96 -47.70 -80.80 -25.33
N ASP A 97 -46.59 -80.15 -25.66
CA ASP A 97 -45.26 -80.49 -25.13
C ASP A 97 -45.10 -80.15 -23.65
N ILE A 98 -46.03 -79.35 -23.11
CA ILE A 98 -46.12 -78.97 -21.71
C ILE A 98 -47.22 -79.79 -21.02
N ILE A 99 -48.47 -79.73 -21.52
CA ILE A 99 -49.63 -80.29 -20.81
C ILE A 99 -49.81 -81.80 -20.96
N SER A 100 -49.29 -82.39 -22.04
CA SER A 100 -49.43 -83.82 -22.33
C SER A 100 -48.17 -84.34 -23.03
N PRO A 101 -47.02 -84.29 -22.33
CA PRO A 101 -45.74 -84.62 -22.92
C PRO A 101 -45.68 -86.11 -23.31
N THR A 102 -45.08 -86.41 -24.46
CA THR A 102 -44.89 -87.78 -24.93
C THR A 102 -43.41 -88.16 -24.89
N PRO A 103 -43.05 -89.39 -24.48
CA PRO A 103 -41.65 -89.75 -24.19
C PRO A 103 -40.68 -89.43 -25.32
N LYS A 104 -41.00 -89.87 -26.54
CA LYS A 104 -40.13 -89.68 -27.72
C LYS A 104 -39.95 -88.21 -28.08
N ARG A 105 -41.01 -87.41 -28.00
CA ARG A 105 -40.97 -85.98 -28.35
C ARG A 105 -40.24 -85.17 -27.28
N THR A 106 -40.56 -85.41 -26.00
CA THR A 106 -39.89 -84.76 -24.87
C THR A 106 -38.39 -85.01 -24.88
N GLN A 107 -37.95 -86.25 -25.10
CA GLN A 107 -36.51 -86.57 -25.21
C GLN A 107 -35.84 -85.81 -26.37
N GLY A 108 -36.51 -85.68 -27.52
CA GLY A 108 -36.02 -84.90 -28.66
C GLY A 108 -35.88 -83.41 -28.35
N ILE A 109 -36.87 -82.82 -27.67
CA ILE A 109 -36.86 -81.41 -27.25
C ILE A 109 -35.74 -81.16 -26.24
N ILE A 110 -35.64 -81.99 -25.20
CA ILE A 110 -34.60 -81.87 -24.16
C ILE A 110 -33.21 -81.96 -24.81
N LYS A 111 -33.02 -82.89 -25.75
CA LYS A 111 -31.76 -83.00 -26.49
C LYS A 111 -31.44 -81.73 -27.28
N ALA A 112 -32.41 -81.17 -28.00
CA ALA A 112 -32.23 -79.92 -28.73
C ALA A 112 -31.84 -78.76 -27.80
N PHE A 113 -32.43 -78.70 -26.59
CA PHE A 113 -32.12 -77.68 -25.59
C PHE A 113 -30.71 -77.83 -25.02
N ILE A 114 -30.26 -79.07 -24.80
CA ILE A 114 -28.89 -79.39 -24.39
C ILE A 114 -27.89 -78.98 -25.47
N ASP A 115 -28.15 -79.35 -26.72
CA ASP A 115 -27.28 -79.01 -27.86
C ASP A 115 -27.18 -77.48 -28.02
N PHE A 116 -28.29 -76.77 -27.88
CA PHE A 116 -28.32 -75.31 -27.89
C PHE A 116 -27.55 -74.70 -26.72
N TYR A 117 -27.72 -75.23 -25.50
CA TYR A 117 -26.99 -74.77 -24.32
C TYR A 117 -25.48 -74.88 -24.53
N GLN A 118 -24.99 -76.05 -24.95
CA GLN A 118 -23.57 -76.28 -25.23
C GLN A 118 -23.04 -75.36 -26.34
N TRP A 119 -23.82 -75.14 -27.40
CA TRP A 119 -23.45 -74.18 -28.44
C TRP A 119 -23.36 -72.76 -27.88
N SER A 120 -24.30 -72.37 -27.03
CA SER A 120 -24.34 -71.04 -26.43
C SER A 120 -23.14 -70.80 -25.49
N ASP A 121 -22.78 -71.80 -24.68
CA ASP A 121 -21.62 -71.75 -23.79
C ASP A 121 -20.30 -71.66 -24.59
N TYR A 122 -20.16 -72.46 -25.65
CA TYR A 122 -19.02 -72.36 -26.57
C TYR A 122 -18.88 -70.96 -27.19
N ARG A 123 -20.01 -70.37 -27.62
CA ARG A 123 -20.04 -69.00 -28.16
C ARG A 123 -19.71 -67.96 -27.08
N MET A 124 -20.18 -68.14 -25.86
CA MET A 124 -19.87 -67.27 -24.73
C MET A 124 -18.39 -67.30 -24.37
N CYS A 125 -17.77 -68.49 -24.36
CA CYS A 125 -16.33 -68.64 -24.17
C CYS A 125 -15.53 -67.85 -25.22
N ALA A 126 -15.93 -67.91 -26.49
CA ALA A 126 -15.29 -67.13 -27.56
C ALA A 126 -15.45 -65.59 -27.38
N LEU A 127 -16.47 -65.14 -26.65
CA LEU A 127 -16.70 -63.73 -26.34
C LEU A 127 -16.03 -63.27 -25.03
N MET A 128 -15.56 -64.18 -24.17
CA MET A 128 -14.95 -63.82 -22.89
C MET A 128 -13.71 -62.94 -23.07
N ASP A 129 -12.86 -63.24 -24.06
CA ASP A 129 -11.68 -62.42 -24.37
C ASP A 129 -12.08 -61.00 -24.76
N LYS A 130 -13.17 -60.85 -25.54
CA LYS A 130 -13.71 -59.54 -25.92
C LYS A 130 -14.33 -58.80 -24.74
N LYS A 131 -15.01 -59.50 -23.84
CA LYS A 131 -15.52 -58.93 -22.59
C LYS A 131 -14.38 -58.44 -21.69
N LYS A 132 -13.30 -59.21 -21.59
CA LYS A 132 -12.09 -58.82 -20.84
C LYS A 132 -11.45 -57.58 -21.45
N GLU A 133 -11.23 -57.56 -22.76
CA GLU A 133 -10.70 -56.40 -23.50
C GLU A 133 -11.55 -55.14 -23.27
N LEU A 134 -12.88 -55.28 -23.31
CA LEU A 134 -13.80 -54.18 -23.04
C LEU A 134 -13.67 -53.65 -21.60
N ASN A 135 -13.55 -54.54 -20.62
CA ASN A 135 -13.41 -54.17 -19.21
C ASN A 135 -12.07 -53.46 -18.95
N GLU A 136 -10.97 -53.94 -19.54
CA GLU A 136 -9.66 -53.28 -19.45
C GLU A 136 -9.70 -51.87 -20.07
N ARG A 137 -10.36 -51.71 -21.22
CA ARG A 137 -10.57 -50.39 -21.84
C ARG A 137 -11.41 -49.46 -20.97
N LYS A 138 -12.48 -49.97 -20.35
CA LYS A 138 -13.31 -49.19 -19.40
C LYS A 138 -12.49 -48.73 -18.20
N GLU A 139 -11.63 -49.58 -17.65
CA GLU A 139 -10.80 -49.24 -16.51
C GLU A 139 -9.74 -48.19 -16.88
N LYS A 140 -9.09 -48.34 -18.04
CA LYS A 140 -8.17 -47.33 -18.57
C LYS A 140 -8.85 -45.97 -18.76
N LEU A 141 -10.08 -45.96 -19.28
CA LEU A 141 -10.88 -44.74 -19.44
C LEU A 141 -11.16 -44.08 -18.09
N ARG A 142 -11.59 -44.84 -17.07
CA ARG A 142 -11.81 -44.31 -15.71
C ARG A 142 -10.55 -43.68 -15.14
N LYS A 143 -9.41 -44.35 -15.29
CA LYS A 143 -8.11 -43.83 -14.82
C LYS A 143 -7.76 -42.51 -15.49
N MET A 144 -7.89 -42.43 -16.83
CA MET A 144 -7.65 -41.19 -17.58
C MET A 144 -8.60 -40.06 -17.19
N MET A 145 -9.88 -40.36 -16.93
CA MET A 145 -10.84 -39.37 -16.45
C MET A 145 -10.44 -38.83 -15.07
N LYS A 146 -9.99 -39.70 -14.17
CA LYS A 146 -9.50 -39.29 -12.84
C LYS A 146 -8.25 -38.41 -12.96
N GLU A 147 -7.25 -38.84 -13.73
CA GLU A 147 -6.04 -38.06 -13.97
C GLU A 147 -6.34 -36.67 -14.55
N ARG A 148 -7.33 -36.58 -15.45
CA ARG A 148 -7.78 -35.30 -16.00
C ARG A 148 -8.36 -34.38 -14.92
N GLU A 149 -9.22 -34.90 -14.04
CA GLU A 149 -9.80 -34.09 -12.96
C GLU A 149 -8.73 -33.66 -11.95
N ASP A 150 -7.79 -34.53 -11.60
CA ASP A 150 -6.67 -34.21 -10.71
C ASP A 150 -5.79 -33.10 -11.32
N LEU A 151 -5.48 -33.20 -12.62
CA LEU A 151 -4.70 -32.19 -13.32
C LEU A 151 -5.44 -30.84 -13.38
N LYS A 152 -6.75 -30.86 -13.61
CA LYS A 152 -7.59 -29.66 -13.60
C LYS A 152 -7.63 -29.01 -12.22
N ALA A 153 -7.72 -29.79 -11.14
CA ALA A 153 -7.66 -29.29 -9.78
C ALA A 153 -6.29 -28.65 -9.48
N ASN A 154 -5.20 -29.31 -9.87
CA ASN A 154 -3.84 -28.78 -9.73
C ASN A 154 -3.66 -27.47 -10.50
N MET A 155 -4.15 -27.39 -11.73
CA MET A 155 -4.10 -26.18 -12.55
C MET A 155 -4.83 -25.01 -11.87
N ASN A 156 -6.02 -25.26 -11.33
CA ASN A 156 -6.77 -24.23 -10.59
C ASN A 156 -6.02 -23.73 -9.35
N THR A 157 -5.32 -24.62 -8.64
CA THR A 157 -4.47 -24.24 -7.50
C THR A 157 -3.31 -23.36 -7.96
N ILE A 158 -2.61 -23.74 -9.04
CA ILE A 158 -1.51 -22.94 -9.61
C ILE A 158 -2.00 -21.55 -10.02
N ILE A 159 -3.16 -21.46 -10.70
CA ILE A 159 -3.75 -20.17 -11.11
C ILE A 159 -4.02 -19.29 -9.89
N LYS A 160 -4.58 -19.85 -8.81
CA LYS A 160 -4.81 -19.11 -7.55
C LYS A 160 -3.49 -18.62 -6.93
N THR A 161 -2.47 -19.46 -6.88
CA THR A 161 -1.16 -19.09 -6.35
C THR A 161 -0.50 -17.99 -7.18
N ILE A 162 -0.59 -18.05 -8.52
CA ILE A 162 -0.08 -17.00 -9.40
C ILE A 162 -0.78 -15.67 -9.12
N ALA A 163 -2.11 -15.67 -8.98
CA ALA A 163 -2.87 -14.46 -8.65
C ALA A 163 -2.43 -13.86 -7.31
N GLN A 164 -2.26 -14.69 -6.27
CA GLN A 164 -1.75 -14.24 -4.96
C GLN A 164 -0.34 -13.65 -5.05
N ILE A 165 0.57 -14.29 -5.80
CA ILE A 165 1.93 -13.77 -6.00
C ILE A 165 1.89 -12.42 -6.74
N GLN A 166 1.02 -12.27 -7.74
CA GLN A 166 0.85 -11.01 -8.46
C GLN A 166 0.33 -9.89 -7.55
N ASP A 167 -0.63 -10.17 -6.68
CA ASP A 167 -1.13 -9.20 -5.70
C ASP A 167 -0.04 -8.77 -4.71
N VAL A 168 0.71 -9.72 -4.15
CA VAL A 168 1.83 -9.42 -3.24
C VAL A 168 2.92 -8.61 -3.96
N LYS A 169 3.25 -8.99 -5.20
CA LYS A 169 4.23 -8.25 -6.01
C LYS A 169 3.81 -6.80 -6.18
N LYS A 170 2.53 -6.55 -6.51
CA LYS A 170 2.00 -5.19 -6.66
C LYS A 170 2.08 -4.39 -5.37
N GLN A 171 1.73 -4.99 -4.22
CA GLN A 171 1.85 -4.34 -2.92
C GLN A 171 3.30 -3.93 -2.61
N LEU A 172 4.26 -4.80 -2.90
CA LEU A 172 5.69 -4.50 -2.71
C LEU A 172 6.19 -3.41 -3.67
N GLU A 173 5.72 -3.39 -4.91
CA GLU A 173 6.03 -2.32 -5.87
C GLU A 173 5.48 -0.96 -5.40
N ASP A 174 4.25 -0.93 -4.91
CA ASP A 174 3.64 0.27 -4.34
C ASP A 174 4.40 0.75 -3.09
N GLU A 175 4.76 -0.17 -2.18
CA GLU A 175 5.55 0.15 -0.99
C GLU A 175 6.94 0.70 -1.35
N ALA A 176 7.63 0.05 -2.29
CA ALA A 176 8.92 0.52 -2.80
C ALA A 176 8.84 1.95 -3.37
N LEU A 177 7.77 2.25 -4.12
CA LEU A 177 7.53 3.59 -4.66
C LEU A 177 7.34 4.63 -3.55
N THR A 178 6.59 4.29 -2.49
CA THR A 178 6.38 5.20 -1.35
C THR A 178 7.66 5.44 -0.55
N LEU A 179 8.45 4.39 -0.32
CA LEU A 179 9.76 4.49 0.33
C LEU A 179 10.73 5.33 -0.51
N GLN A 180 10.75 5.14 -1.84
CA GLN A 180 11.57 5.95 -2.73
C GLN A 180 11.20 7.43 -2.65
N LYS A 181 9.90 7.76 -2.64
CA LYS A 181 9.42 9.13 -2.44
C LYS A 181 9.88 9.68 -1.08
N ARG A 182 9.75 8.90 0.00
CA ARG A 182 10.17 9.31 1.35
C ARG A 182 11.67 9.56 1.44
N VAL A 183 12.49 8.72 0.80
CA VAL A 183 13.95 8.93 0.71
C VAL A 183 14.27 10.23 -0.03
N SER A 184 13.56 10.53 -1.12
CA SER A 184 13.74 11.79 -1.85
C SER A 184 13.40 13.01 -1.00
N GLU A 185 12.30 12.96 -0.24
CA GLU A 185 11.90 14.02 0.69
C GLU A 185 12.94 14.23 1.79
N LEU A 186 13.38 13.14 2.45
CA LEU A 186 14.39 13.20 3.50
C LEU A 186 15.74 13.71 2.98
N ASN A 187 16.13 13.39 1.75
CA ASN A 187 17.33 13.94 1.14
C ASN A 187 17.22 15.45 0.91
N SER A 188 16.05 15.93 0.47
CA SER A 188 15.78 17.37 0.34
C SER A 188 15.85 18.08 1.70
N GLU A 189 15.19 17.52 2.72
CA GLU A 189 15.24 18.04 4.10
C GLU A 189 16.69 18.07 4.63
N LYS A 190 17.46 17.00 4.40
CA LYS A 190 18.88 16.92 4.76
C LYS A 190 19.70 18.01 4.07
N GLN A 191 19.44 18.29 2.79
CA GLN A 191 20.14 19.34 2.06
C GLN A 191 19.83 20.74 2.62
N ILE A 192 18.56 20.99 2.96
CA ILE A 192 18.13 22.24 3.61
C ILE A 192 18.75 22.38 5.01
N ALA A 193 18.75 21.31 5.80
CA ALA A 193 19.36 21.31 7.13
C ALA A 193 20.87 21.57 7.06
N LYS A 194 21.55 20.97 6.06
CA LYS A 194 22.97 21.20 5.81
C LYS A 194 23.24 22.65 5.44
N SER A 195 22.48 23.24 4.50
CA SER A 195 22.69 24.65 4.13
C SER A 195 22.46 25.63 5.29
N LYS A 196 21.45 25.38 6.14
CA LYS A 196 21.22 26.16 7.37
C LYS A 196 22.37 26.01 8.37
N THR A 197 22.93 24.81 8.49
CA THR A 197 24.07 24.53 9.36
C THR A 197 25.31 25.27 8.85
N ASP A 198 25.57 25.19 7.55
CA ASP A 198 26.69 25.87 6.89
C ASP A 198 26.59 27.40 7.09
N ASP A 199 25.43 28.02 6.82
CA ASP A 199 25.16 29.45 7.06
C ASP A 199 25.33 29.84 8.54
N SER A 200 24.87 29.01 9.46
CA SER A 200 25.06 29.24 10.90
C SER A 200 26.52 29.15 11.32
N THR A 201 27.28 28.19 10.77
CA THR A 201 28.72 28.09 11.03
C THR A 201 29.51 29.25 10.45
N GLU A 202 29.10 29.79 9.30
CA GLU A 202 29.72 30.96 8.69
C GLU A 202 29.48 32.21 9.55
N LYS A 203 28.23 32.46 9.97
CA LYS A 203 27.89 33.52 10.94
C LYS A 203 28.64 33.38 12.27
N LEU A 204 28.85 32.15 12.74
CA LEU A 204 29.61 31.91 13.97
C LEU A 204 31.08 32.29 13.78
N LYS A 205 31.70 31.95 12.65
CA LYS A 205 33.06 32.38 12.32
C LYS A 205 33.18 33.90 12.22
N GLU A 206 32.21 34.58 11.59
CA GLU A 206 32.18 36.04 11.53
C GLU A 206 32.13 36.66 12.93
N LYS A 207 31.26 36.14 13.80
CA LYS A 207 31.18 36.60 15.20
C LYS A 207 32.45 36.31 15.97
N GLU A 208 33.09 35.17 15.76
CA GLU A 208 34.36 34.81 16.41
C GLU A 208 35.48 35.76 15.99
N ILE A 209 35.57 36.11 14.70
CA ILE A 209 36.51 37.12 14.19
C ILE A 209 36.21 38.49 14.82
N ALA A 210 34.94 38.90 14.89
CA ALA A 210 34.53 40.15 15.52
C ALA A 210 34.89 40.18 17.02
N LEU A 211 34.70 39.07 17.73
CA LEU A 211 35.04 38.93 19.14
C LEU A 211 36.56 38.97 19.35
N GLN A 212 37.34 38.31 18.50
CA GLN A 212 38.80 38.43 18.53
C GLN A 212 39.28 39.87 18.30
N LYS A 213 38.62 40.61 17.39
CA LYS A 213 38.91 42.03 17.18
C LYS A 213 38.59 42.86 18.41
N LEU A 214 37.41 42.67 19.01
CA LEU A 214 37.01 43.34 20.25
C LEU A 214 37.97 43.03 21.40
N ASN A 215 38.40 41.78 21.57
CA ASN A 215 39.39 41.41 22.59
C ASN A 215 40.75 42.10 22.36
N ARG A 216 41.17 42.26 21.08
CA ARG A 216 42.39 43.03 20.77
C ARG A 216 42.22 44.51 21.11
N GLU A 217 41.07 45.09 20.80
CA GLU A 217 40.74 46.47 21.13
C GLU A 217 40.67 46.67 22.65
N GLU A 218 40.02 45.75 23.38
CA GLU A 218 39.99 45.73 24.85
C GLU A 218 41.40 45.66 25.42
N LEU A 219 42.27 44.78 24.91
CA LEU A 219 43.65 44.68 25.35
C LEU A 219 44.44 45.96 25.07
N GLN A 220 44.23 46.59 23.91
CA GLN A 220 44.85 47.88 23.58
C GLN A 220 44.37 49.00 24.50
N ILE A 221 43.07 49.05 24.80
CA ILE A 221 42.48 50.01 25.74
C ILE A 221 43.02 49.74 27.15
N SER A 222 43.06 48.49 27.60
CA SER A 222 43.61 48.09 28.91
C SER A 222 45.08 48.51 29.05
N ASN A 223 45.89 48.31 28.00
CA ASN A 223 47.27 48.77 27.96
C ASN A 223 47.37 50.30 28.00
N LYS A 224 46.55 51.02 27.23
CA LYS A 224 46.46 52.49 27.30
C LYS A 224 46.01 53.00 28.66
N VAL A 225 45.07 52.32 29.31
CA VAL A 225 44.63 52.64 30.68
C VAL A 225 45.76 52.40 31.67
N LYS A 226 46.55 51.32 31.53
CA LYS A 226 47.77 51.11 32.33
C LYS A 226 48.83 52.20 32.07
N GLU A 227 49.06 52.57 30.82
CA GLU A 227 49.99 53.66 30.47
C GLU A 227 49.54 55.01 31.06
N LEU A 228 48.25 55.34 30.92
CA LEU A 228 47.65 56.54 31.52
C LEU A 228 47.67 56.47 33.06
N SER A 229 47.42 55.32 33.65
CA SER A 229 47.50 55.12 35.10
C SER A 229 48.93 55.26 35.62
N ASN A 230 49.95 54.94 34.82
CA ASN A 230 51.35 55.19 35.14
C ASN A 230 51.77 56.66 34.92
N LEU A 231 51.03 57.41 34.11
CA LEU A 231 51.17 58.86 33.92
C LEU A 231 50.46 59.69 35.02
N VAL A 232 49.55 59.08 35.77
CA VAL A 232 48.72 59.75 36.80
C VAL A 232 49.30 59.57 38.21
N VAL A 233 50.64 59.59 38.35
CA VAL A 233 51.28 59.72 39.66
C VAL A 233 52.31 60.86 39.63
N ASP A 234 52.10 61.79 40.56
CA ASP A 234 52.87 62.98 40.93
C ASP A 234 52.74 64.25 40.07
N SER A 235 51.55 64.87 40.06
CA SER A 235 51.42 66.30 40.43
C SER A 235 49.97 66.80 40.50
N PRO A 236 49.34 66.83 41.69
CA PRO A 236 48.25 67.74 42.01
C PRO A 236 48.74 69.01 42.74
N THR A 237 50.05 69.17 42.94
CA THR A 237 50.63 70.24 43.76
C THR A 237 51.05 71.47 42.95
N THR A 238 51.37 71.32 41.66
CA THR A 238 51.79 72.46 40.82
C THR A 238 50.63 73.30 40.28
N VAL A 239 49.47 72.69 40.03
CA VAL A 239 48.30 73.41 39.46
C VAL A 239 47.62 74.32 40.49
N ILE A 240 47.72 74.00 41.78
CA ILE A 240 47.16 74.82 42.87
C ILE A 240 48.00 76.10 43.09
N SER A 241 49.33 75.99 42.98
CA SER A 241 50.27 77.13 43.07
C SER A 241 50.08 78.15 41.93
N ASP A 242 49.83 77.67 40.71
CA ASP A 242 49.67 78.56 39.55
C ASP A 242 48.36 79.35 39.59
N LEU A 243 47.28 78.75 40.12
CA LEU A 243 45.98 79.42 40.32
C LEU A 243 46.04 80.54 41.38
N GLU A 244 46.84 80.38 42.43
CA GLU A 244 47.05 81.44 43.43
C GLU A 244 47.88 82.60 42.87
N SER A 245 48.87 82.32 42.01
CA SER A 245 49.68 83.37 41.37
C SER A 245 48.87 84.22 40.37
N LEU A 246 47.93 83.60 39.66
CA LEU A 246 47.06 84.28 38.70
C LEU A 246 46.00 85.16 39.39
N ARG A 247 45.49 84.73 40.56
CA ARG A 247 44.60 85.58 41.38
C ARG A 247 45.33 86.82 41.91
N LYS A 248 46.59 86.67 42.33
CA LYS A 248 47.39 87.80 42.84
C LYS A 248 47.72 88.82 41.73
N LYS A 249 48.06 88.36 40.52
CA LYS A 249 48.28 89.25 39.36
C LYS A 249 47.02 89.96 38.86
N HIS A 250 45.84 89.36 39.03
CA HIS A 250 44.57 90.00 38.65
C HIS A 250 44.22 91.16 39.59
N GLU A 251 44.48 91.04 40.89
CA GLU A 251 44.19 92.11 41.85
C GLU A 251 45.17 93.29 41.69
N GLU A 252 46.45 93.03 41.46
CA GLU A 252 47.46 94.07 41.17
C GLU A 252 47.15 94.86 39.88
N MET A 253 46.56 94.22 38.86
CA MET A 253 46.19 94.89 37.61
C MET A 253 44.94 95.78 37.77
N LYS A 254 44.04 95.41 38.70
CA LYS A 254 42.83 96.16 39.01
C LYS A 254 43.16 97.45 39.79
N GLU A 255 44.03 97.37 40.79
CA GLU A 255 44.52 98.54 41.53
C GLU A 255 45.28 99.52 40.61
N LEU A 256 46.09 99.00 39.67
CA LEU A 256 46.82 99.84 38.70
C LEU A 256 45.89 100.56 37.71
N SER A 257 44.73 99.97 37.39
CA SER A 257 43.72 100.56 36.52
C SER A 257 42.91 101.66 37.22
N GLU A 258 42.61 101.49 38.52
CA GLU A 258 41.92 102.50 39.32
C GLU A 258 42.82 103.72 39.57
N THR A 259 44.10 103.51 39.92
CA THR A 259 45.08 104.59 40.11
C THR A 259 45.30 105.44 38.84
N LYS A 260 45.28 104.81 37.65
CA LYS A 260 45.40 105.52 36.36
C LYS A 260 44.15 106.33 36.00
N ARG A 261 42.96 105.92 36.47
CA ARG A 261 41.70 106.63 36.23
C ARG A 261 41.64 107.95 37.02
N ASP A 262 42.05 107.91 38.28
CA ASP A 262 42.09 109.10 39.15
C ASP A 262 43.11 110.15 38.67
N MET A 263 44.24 109.71 38.12
CA MET A 263 45.23 110.62 37.52
C MET A 263 44.72 111.35 36.28
N VAL A 264 43.88 110.71 35.46
CA VAL A 264 43.30 111.33 34.25
C VAL A 264 42.26 112.37 34.63
N GLU A 265 41.44 112.09 35.63
CA GLU A 265 40.40 113.01 36.11
C GLU A 265 40.99 114.28 36.76
N THR A 266 42.07 114.12 37.53
CA THR A 266 42.82 115.24 38.12
C THR A 266 43.48 116.13 37.04
N ARG A 267 44.00 115.54 35.97
CA ARG A 267 44.63 116.27 34.87
C ARG A 267 43.62 117.08 34.05
N MET A 268 42.41 116.55 33.88
CA MET A 268 41.30 117.23 33.18
C MET A 268 40.83 118.49 33.93
N GLN A 269 40.71 118.42 35.26
CA GLN A 269 40.32 119.58 36.07
C GLN A 269 41.39 120.69 36.06
N MET A 270 42.67 120.32 36.07
CA MET A 270 43.80 121.27 35.97
C MET A 270 43.81 122.01 34.63
N GLN A 271 43.53 121.29 33.53
CA GLN A 271 43.53 121.86 32.18
C GLN A 271 42.36 122.83 31.96
N SER A 272 41.20 122.58 32.58
CA SER A 272 40.06 123.50 32.55
C SER A 272 40.33 124.83 33.28
N LYS A 273 41.05 124.81 34.40
CA LYS A 273 41.46 126.05 35.10
C LYS A 273 42.44 126.88 34.30
N LEU A 274 43.45 126.25 33.69
CA LEU A 274 44.44 126.91 32.84
C LEU A 274 43.82 127.56 31.59
N HIS A 275 42.80 126.94 31.01
CA HIS A 275 42.09 127.51 29.86
C HIS A 275 41.34 128.79 30.23
N LYS A 276 40.72 128.81 31.40
CA LYS A 276 39.97 129.98 31.90
C LYS A 276 40.89 131.16 32.24
N GLU A 277 42.07 130.90 32.80
CA GLU A 277 43.08 131.94 33.06
C GLU A 277 43.66 132.54 31.77
N TYR A 278 43.79 131.73 30.71
CA TYR A 278 44.25 132.19 29.40
C TYR A 278 43.24 133.13 28.72
N GLU A 279 41.94 132.80 28.77
CA GLU A 279 40.87 133.66 28.25
C GLU A 279 40.82 135.02 28.98
N ASP A 280 40.92 135.02 30.31
CA ASP A 280 40.95 136.26 31.11
C ASP A 280 42.18 137.14 30.79
N GLN A 281 43.31 136.52 30.46
CA GLN A 281 44.53 137.23 30.10
C GLN A 281 44.43 137.85 28.68
N GLN A 282 43.75 137.16 27.76
CA GLN A 282 43.50 137.64 26.41
C GLN A 282 42.55 138.85 26.41
N LEU A 283 41.51 138.82 27.25
CA LEU A 283 40.59 139.94 27.42
C LEU A 283 41.29 141.19 27.98
N ARG A 284 42.22 141.03 28.94
CA ARG A 284 43.04 142.15 29.44
C ARG A 284 43.96 142.74 28.39
N ALA A 285 44.52 141.90 27.51
CA ALA A 285 45.38 142.36 26.42
C ALA A 285 44.59 143.18 25.38
N GLU A 286 43.34 142.79 25.08
CA GLU A 286 42.45 143.56 24.21
C GLU A 286 42.10 144.93 24.80
N GLN A 287 41.77 144.98 26.10
CA GLN A 287 41.48 146.24 26.80
C GLN A 287 42.70 147.18 26.85
N LEU A 288 43.91 146.64 27.03
CA LEU A 288 45.16 147.42 26.98
C LEU A 288 45.44 147.97 25.58
N SER A 289 45.18 147.19 24.52
CA SER A 289 45.29 147.63 23.13
C SER A 289 44.32 148.78 22.81
N GLU A 290 43.10 148.73 23.34
CA GLU A 290 42.11 149.80 23.17
C GLU A 290 42.50 151.09 23.90
N LEU A 291 43.10 150.96 25.08
CA LEU A 291 43.62 152.10 25.86
C LEU A 291 44.80 152.79 25.16
N VAL A 292 45.68 152.03 24.51
CA VAL A 292 46.78 152.57 23.69
C VAL A 292 46.24 153.36 22.49
N LYS A 293 45.20 152.85 21.81
CA LYS A 293 44.55 153.57 20.69
C LYS A 293 43.92 154.89 21.13
N LEU A 294 43.31 154.93 22.32
CA LEU A 294 42.73 156.15 22.90
C LEU A 294 43.80 157.18 23.30
N ILE A 295 44.96 156.73 23.81
CA ILE A 295 46.10 157.60 24.12
C ILE A 295 46.70 158.19 22.83
N ASP A 296 46.81 157.40 21.75
CA ASP A 296 47.30 157.89 20.46
C ASP A 296 46.33 158.88 19.79
N GLN A 297 45.02 158.69 19.95
CA GLN A 297 44.01 159.66 19.49
C GLN A 297 44.04 160.97 20.27
N GLN A 298 44.31 160.95 21.59
CA GLN A 298 44.52 162.18 22.36
C GLN A 298 45.80 162.92 21.96
N ARG A 299 46.86 162.21 21.57
CA ARG A 299 48.10 162.84 21.07
C ARG A 299 47.91 163.57 19.75
N GLU A 300 47.04 163.08 18.86
CA GLU A 300 46.70 163.81 17.62
C GLU A 300 45.77 165.00 17.87
N LEU A 301 44.86 164.92 18.85
CA LEU A 301 44.06 166.08 19.30
C LEU A 301 44.91 167.24 19.87
N LEU A 302 46.15 166.97 20.31
CA LEU A 302 47.08 168.00 20.82
C LEU A 302 47.92 168.68 19.72
N LYS A 303 48.07 168.08 18.53
CA LYS A 303 48.85 168.69 17.43
C LYS A 303 48.07 169.69 16.60
N VAL A 304 46.74 169.57 16.53
CA VAL A 304 45.90 170.49 15.73
C VAL A 304 45.67 171.85 16.43
N VAL A 305 46.01 171.98 17.72
CA VAL A 305 45.87 173.23 18.50
C VAL A 305 47.01 174.24 18.27
N GLN A 306 48.03 173.95 17.45
CA GLN A 306 49.20 174.83 17.27
C GLN A 306 49.35 175.54 15.91
N ILE A 307 48.38 175.47 14.98
CA ILE A 307 48.49 176.22 13.71
C ILE A 307 47.13 176.82 13.34
N THR A 308 46.92 178.06 13.80
CA THR A 308 46.11 179.21 13.29
C THR A 308 45.58 179.95 14.53
N ASP A 309 45.95 181.18 14.93
CA ASP A 309 46.61 182.36 14.33
C ASP A 309 46.48 182.56 12.81
#